data_AF-A0A3A1P790-F1
#
_entry.id   AF-A0A3A1P790-F1
#
_cell.length_a   1.000
_cell.length_b   1.000
_cell.length_c   1.000
_cell.angle_alpha   90.00
_cell.angle_beta   90.00
_cell.angle_gamma   90.00
#
_symmetry.space_group_name_H-M   'P 1'
#
loop_
_entity.id
_entity.type
_entity.pdbx_description
1 polymer ?
#
loop_
_entity_poly.entity_id
_entity_poly.type
_entity_poly.pdbx_seq_one_letter_code
_entity_poly.pdbx_strand_id
1 'polypeptide(L)'
;MLLLLARGVTGEANELRHAAEDAGMRVQLLGSAEALSGVVQPGDSLLVMHEDLLPFCHEASSALVEDNCVIILDAGAGTRAGFERIDIDRAWGGALMIDGAALRGLSGLGGDFAPASALLRIALQQGTRQRRLDAGTLGSGEWQLVASDEHAARVEQLWLGHMLERPGLLRPTAWLAHRLLKPFAAGLASRTSARAGIAAVTVLALIGALAAVYLGHVAAGLGGILVAALLPEFARQLAQVSATPSAPSRNWPWLGWLVDGALVAALALPIEGSLHHMLFAPLMVGAALLLLDRASGPRWVTLVRDRGIVLVVALVASVLLPAEEAAMLLAALLTVFLLFSRLRERA
;
A
#
# COMPACT_ATOMS: atom_id res chain seq x y z
N MET A 1 2.41 -0.45 22.81
CA MET A 1 1.66 0.70 23.38
C MET A 1 2.36 1.95 22.90
N LEU A 2 1.62 2.92 22.34
CA LEU A 2 2.15 4.19 21.87
C LEU A 2 1.92 5.26 22.93
N LEU A 3 2.98 5.94 23.36
CA LEU A 3 2.90 7.04 24.30
C LEU A 3 3.11 8.35 23.54
N LEU A 4 2.09 9.20 23.55
CA LEU A 4 2.13 10.51 22.90
C LEU A 4 2.32 11.58 23.98
N LEU A 5 3.50 12.19 24.01
CA LEU A 5 3.78 13.34 24.86
C LEU A 5 3.24 14.58 24.17
N ALA A 6 2.12 15.09 24.66
CA ALA A 6 1.49 16.30 24.14
C ALA A 6 1.48 17.37 25.23
N ARG A 7 1.81 18.61 24.89
CA ARG A 7 1.66 19.78 25.78
C ARG A 7 0.16 20.15 25.92
N GLY A 8 -0.64 19.21 26.43
CA GLY A 8 -2.10 19.31 26.54
C GLY A 8 -2.86 18.42 25.55
N VAL A 9 -4.18 18.30 25.76
CA VAL A 9 -5.07 17.54 24.86
C VAL A 9 -5.53 18.49 23.75
N THR A 10 -4.83 18.47 22.62
CA THR A 10 -5.24 19.20 21.40
C THR A 10 -6.16 18.33 20.54
N GLY A 11 -6.93 18.97 19.65
CA GLY A 11 -7.77 18.25 18.67
C GLY A 11 -6.94 17.30 17.81
N GLU A 12 -5.80 17.78 17.30
CA GLU A 12 -4.84 17.00 16.52
C GLU A 12 -4.28 15.79 17.28
N ALA A 13 -3.94 15.95 18.56
CA ALA A 13 -3.45 14.84 19.37
C ALA A 13 -4.53 13.75 19.57
N ASN A 14 -5.80 14.15 19.64
CA ASN A 14 -6.91 13.21 19.72
C ASN A 14 -7.21 12.55 18.36
N GLU A 15 -7.04 13.26 17.25
CA GLU A 15 -7.12 12.68 15.90
C GLU A 15 -6.02 11.64 15.66
N LEU A 16 -4.77 11.95 16.03
CA LEU A 16 -3.66 11.02 15.98
C LEU A 16 -3.90 9.79 16.86
N ARG A 17 -4.47 10.00 18.06
CA ARG A 17 -4.87 8.90 18.95
C ARG A 17 -5.89 7.99 18.27
N HIS A 18 -6.97 8.54 17.72
CA HIS A 18 -8.00 7.77 17.03
C HIS A 18 -7.44 7.02 15.82
N ALA A 19 -6.60 7.66 15.00
CA ALA A 19 -5.96 7.01 13.86
C ALA A 19 -5.07 5.83 14.28
N ALA A 20 -4.32 5.96 15.37
CA ALA A 20 -3.49 4.89 15.91
C ALA A 20 -4.33 3.78 16.59
N GLU A 21 -5.43 4.12 17.26
CA GLU A 21 -6.38 3.16 17.84
C GLU A 21 -7.11 2.35 16.75
N ASP A 22 -7.52 3.00 15.66
CA ASP A 22 -8.10 2.35 14.47
C ASP A 22 -7.10 1.37 13.81
N ALA A 23 -5.80 1.66 13.92
CA ALA A 23 -4.72 0.76 13.51
C ALA A 23 -4.43 -0.38 14.52
N GLY A 24 -5.23 -0.49 15.59
CA GLY A 24 -5.12 -1.54 16.60
C GLY A 24 -4.07 -1.28 17.69
N MET A 25 -3.51 -0.07 17.77
CA MET A 25 -2.55 0.29 18.80
C MET A 25 -3.25 0.79 20.07
N ARG A 26 -2.68 0.47 21.24
CA ARG A 26 -3.06 1.13 22.50
C ARG A 26 -2.29 2.44 22.60
N VAL A 27 -2.99 3.56 22.68
CA VAL A 27 -2.41 4.89 22.72
C VAL A 27 -2.72 5.57 24.04
N GLN A 28 -1.73 6.22 24.65
CA GLN A 28 -1.93 7.03 25.84
C GLN A 28 -1.32 8.42 25.64
N LEU A 29 -2.13 9.45 25.86
CA LEU A 29 -1.70 10.84 25.86
C LEU A 29 -1.16 11.19 27.24
N LEU A 30 0.06 11.71 27.28
CA LEU A 30 0.73 12.14 28.50
C LEU A 30 0.98 13.66 28.43
N GLY A 31 0.56 14.37 29.48
CA GLY A 31 0.69 15.83 29.56
C GLY A 31 2.08 16.32 29.93
N SER A 32 2.94 15.45 30.47
CA SER A 32 4.30 15.79 30.86
C SER A 32 5.23 14.57 30.86
N ALA A 33 6.54 14.84 30.85
CA ALA A 33 7.56 13.80 30.90
C ALA A 33 7.60 13.05 32.24
N GLU A 34 7.22 13.69 33.36
CA GLU A 34 7.19 12.99 34.66
C GLU A 34 6.16 11.86 34.67
N ALA A 35 5.06 12.02 33.92
CA ALA A 35 4.02 11.00 33.79
C ALA A 35 4.53 9.71 33.14
N LEU A 36 5.64 9.74 32.39
CA LEU A 36 6.23 8.55 31.76
C LEU A 36 6.63 7.50 32.80
N SER A 37 7.23 7.91 33.92
CA SER A 37 7.69 6.99 34.97
C SER A 37 6.56 6.24 35.69
N GLY A 38 5.33 6.74 35.62
CA GLY A 38 4.16 6.07 36.17
C GLY A 38 3.57 5.02 35.23
N VAL A 39 3.88 5.10 33.94
CA VAL A 39 3.31 4.24 32.90
C VAL A 39 4.28 3.16 32.44
N VAL A 40 5.56 3.51 32.31
CA VAL A 40 6.61 2.62 31.82
C VAL A 40 7.34 2.01 33.01
N GLN A 41 7.38 0.69 33.05
CA GLN A 41 8.05 -0.05 34.12
C GLN A 41 9.51 -0.34 33.77
N PRO A 42 10.38 -0.55 34.77
CA PRO A 42 11.71 -1.12 34.54
C PRO A 42 11.60 -2.48 33.83
N GLY A 43 12.34 -2.67 32.74
CA GLY A 43 12.24 -3.86 31.88
C GLY A 43 11.32 -3.72 30.66
N ASP A 44 10.52 -2.66 30.57
CA ASP A 44 9.85 -2.30 29.32
C ASP A 44 10.87 -1.76 28.31
N SER A 45 10.70 -2.08 27.04
CA SER A 45 11.47 -1.46 25.95
C SER A 45 10.74 -0.22 25.45
N LEU A 46 11.42 0.92 25.43
CA LEU A 46 10.89 2.21 25.03
C LEU A 46 11.58 2.68 23.75
N LEU A 47 10.81 2.77 22.66
CA LEU A 47 11.21 3.45 21.44
C LEU A 47 10.90 4.95 21.59
N VAL A 48 11.94 5.77 21.50
CA VAL A 48 11.84 7.23 21.50
C VAL A 48 12.15 7.74 20.10
N MET A 49 11.27 8.56 19.55
CA MET A 49 11.40 9.14 18.23
C MET A 49 11.26 10.66 18.27
N HIS A 50 11.97 11.33 17.36
CA HIS A 50 11.76 12.73 17.04
C HIS A 50 10.38 12.91 16.40
N GLU A 51 9.70 14.00 16.72
CA GLU A 51 8.32 14.27 16.31
C GLU A 51 8.14 14.28 14.78
N ASP A 52 9.08 14.91 14.07
CA ASP A 52 9.04 15.00 12.60
C ASP A 52 9.73 13.84 11.87
N LEU A 53 10.18 12.78 12.57
CA LEU A 53 10.92 11.71 11.93
C LEU A 53 10.01 10.81 11.10
N LEU A 54 10.44 10.55 9.87
CA LEU A 54 9.82 9.58 8.99
C LEU A 54 10.72 8.34 8.81
N PRO A 55 10.44 7.22 9.51
CA PRO A 55 11.34 6.07 9.57
C PRO A 55 11.03 5.02 8.50
N PHE A 56 11.41 5.25 7.24
CA PHE A 56 11.20 4.25 6.16
C PHE A 56 12.36 3.28 5.96
N CYS A 57 13.53 3.59 6.51
CA CYS A 57 14.67 2.69 6.44
C CYS A 57 14.41 1.41 7.26
N HIS A 58 14.22 0.28 6.57
CA HIS A 58 14.01 -1.01 7.22
C HIS A 58 15.22 -1.43 8.06
N GLU A 59 16.44 -1.18 7.57
CA GLU A 59 17.68 -1.49 8.29
C GLU A 59 17.74 -0.74 9.63
N ALA A 60 17.44 0.57 9.63
CA ALA A 60 17.39 1.38 10.86
C ALA A 60 16.33 0.86 11.83
N SER A 61 15.15 0.52 11.31
CA SER A 61 14.03 0.01 12.10
C SER A 61 14.35 -1.34 12.74
N SER A 62 14.96 -2.25 11.99
CA SER A 62 15.39 -3.56 12.50
C SER A 62 16.51 -3.43 13.53
N ALA A 63 17.49 -2.55 13.30
CA ALA A 63 18.56 -2.30 14.27
C ALA A 63 18.04 -1.74 15.61
N LEU A 64 17.01 -0.89 15.60
CA LEU A 64 16.38 -0.40 16.82
C LEU A 64 15.78 -1.53 17.66
N VAL A 65 15.15 -2.51 17.01
CA VAL A 65 14.49 -3.65 17.66
C VAL A 65 15.50 -4.70 18.13
N GLU A 66 16.50 -5.02 17.31
CA GLU A 66 17.44 -6.11 17.57
C GLU A 66 18.56 -5.69 18.55
N ASP A 67 19.08 -4.48 18.42
CA ASP A 67 20.29 -4.06 19.13
C ASP A 67 20.05 -3.16 20.35
N ASN A 68 18.81 -2.70 20.56
CA ASN A 68 18.48 -1.70 21.57
C ASN A 68 19.46 -0.50 21.53
N CYS A 69 19.45 0.22 20.40
CA CYS A 69 20.49 1.18 20.05
C CYS A 69 19.99 2.61 19.82
N VAL A 70 20.92 3.55 19.78
CA VAL A 70 20.74 4.94 19.34
C VAL A 70 21.13 5.04 17.87
N ILE A 71 20.25 5.58 17.03
CA ILE A 71 20.56 5.86 15.63
C ILE A 71 21.42 7.13 15.54
N ILE A 72 22.54 7.05 14.82
CA ILE A 72 23.52 8.12 14.66
C ILE A 72 23.75 8.41 13.17
N LEU A 73 23.94 9.69 12.87
CA LEU A 73 24.33 10.20 11.57
C LEU A 73 25.68 10.93 11.67
N ASP A 74 26.33 11.13 10.52
CA ASP A 74 27.43 12.08 10.43
C ASP A 74 26.98 13.49 10.85
N ALA A 75 27.74 14.19 11.69
CA ALA A 75 27.35 15.53 12.15
C ALA A 75 27.13 16.50 10.99
N GLY A 76 27.98 16.48 9.96
CA GLY A 76 27.87 17.38 8.83
C GLY A 76 26.59 17.15 8.02
N ALA A 77 26.34 15.90 7.63
CA ALA A 77 25.15 15.54 6.86
C ALA A 77 23.86 15.61 7.70
N GLY A 78 23.88 15.05 8.91
CA GLY A 78 22.74 14.99 9.81
C GLY A 78 22.26 16.37 10.25
N THR A 79 23.16 17.25 10.70
CA THR A 79 22.75 18.60 11.13
C THR A 79 22.24 19.44 9.96
N ARG A 80 22.78 19.28 8.75
CA ARG A 80 22.20 19.90 7.53
C ARG A 80 20.80 19.39 7.21
N ALA A 81 20.50 18.14 7.55
CA ALA A 81 19.18 17.55 7.42
C ALA A 81 18.24 17.86 8.62
N GLY A 82 18.67 18.72 9.55
CA GLY A 82 17.85 19.18 10.68
C GLY A 82 17.99 18.37 11.96
N PHE A 83 18.81 17.31 11.96
CA PHE A 83 19.00 16.46 13.13
C PHE A 83 19.84 17.12 14.23
N GLU A 84 19.53 16.83 15.50
CA GLU A 84 20.24 17.36 16.67
C GLU A 84 21.71 16.90 16.67
N ARG A 85 22.64 17.83 16.86
CA ARG A 85 24.07 17.50 16.98
C ARG A 85 24.37 16.95 18.38
N ILE A 86 25.02 15.78 18.44
CA ILE A 86 25.44 15.16 19.71
C ILE A 86 26.85 15.63 20.08
N ASP A 87 27.78 15.56 19.14
CA ASP A 87 29.17 15.96 19.33
C ASP A 87 29.81 16.44 18.01
N ILE A 88 31.14 16.50 17.97
CA ILE A 88 31.87 17.02 16.81
C ILE A 88 31.62 16.22 15.53
N ASP A 89 31.46 14.90 15.63
CA ASP A 89 31.40 13.98 14.48
C ASP A 89 30.03 13.31 14.31
N ARG A 90 29.16 13.41 15.32
CA ARG A 90 27.87 12.70 15.37
C ARG A 90 26.68 13.62 15.54
N ALA A 91 25.62 13.32 14.81
CA ALA A 91 24.26 13.83 15.01
C ALA A 91 23.32 12.69 15.40
N TRP A 92 22.28 13.01 16.19
CA TRP A 92 21.23 12.07 16.57
C TRP A 92 20.31 11.83 15.39
N GLY A 93 20.20 10.58 14.92
CA GLY A 93 19.31 10.22 13.82
C GLY A 93 17.82 10.21 14.17
N GLY A 94 17.40 10.86 15.27
CA GLY A 94 16.00 11.04 15.61
C GLY A 94 15.28 9.81 16.16
N ALA A 95 15.95 8.67 16.34
CA ALA A 95 15.35 7.52 17.01
C ALA A 95 16.35 6.81 17.93
N LEU A 96 15.84 6.24 19.02
CA LEU A 96 16.59 5.38 19.93
C LEU A 96 15.66 4.39 20.63
N MET A 97 16.17 3.21 20.94
CA MET A 97 15.53 2.25 21.83
C MET A 97 16.30 2.22 23.16
N ILE A 98 15.58 2.25 24.28
CA ILE A 98 16.13 2.20 25.64
C ILE A 98 15.27 1.34 26.56
N ASP A 99 15.85 0.88 27.68
CA ASP A 99 15.11 0.27 28.78
C ASP A 99 14.33 1.34 29.57
N GLY A 100 13.12 1.02 30.01
CA GLY A 100 12.28 1.87 30.85
C GLY A 100 12.98 2.36 32.14
N ALA A 101 13.96 1.61 32.65
CA ALA A 101 14.81 2.02 33.75
C ALA A 101 15.57 3.34 33.50
N ALA A 102 15.83 3.70 32.24
CA ALA A 102 16.46 4.96 31.87
C ALA A 102 15.60 6.18 32.21
N LEU A 103 14.27 6.02 32.34
CA LEU A 103 13.38 7.11 32.76
C LEU A 103 13.66 7.61 34.18
N ARG A 104 14.31 6.80 35.04
CA ARG A 104 14.77 7.27 36.35
C ARG A 104 15.79 8.40 36.24
N GLY A 105 16.53 8.49 35.13
CA GLY A 105 17.41 9.63 34.89
C GLY A 105 16.66 10.95 34.66
N LEU A 106 15.36 10.91 34.36
CA LEU A 106 14.54 12.12 34.22
C LEU A 106 14.10 12.68 35.56
N SER A 107 14.00 11.86 36.61
CA SER A 107 13.62 12.34 37.94
C SER A 107 14.70 13.27 38.49
N GLY A 108 14.35 14.55 38.67
CA GLY A 108 15.28 15.58 39.18
C GLY A 108 15.73 16.59 38.12
N LEU A 109 15.46 16.32 36.84
CA LEU A 109 15.46 17.36 35.80
C LEU A 109 14.15 18.15 36.00
N GLY A 110 14.22 19.46 36.26
CA GLY A 110 13.03 20.30 36.48
C GLY A 110 12.09 20.32 35.26
N GLY A 111 10.94 20.99 35.32
CA GLY A 111 9.88 20.84 34.30
C GLY A 111 10.13 21.38 32.88
N ASP A 112 11.30 21.96 32.56
CA ASP A 112 11.54 22.70 31.32
C ASP A 112 12.69 22.11 30.48
N PHE A 113 12.56 20.85 30.08
CA PHE A 113 13.49 20.18 29.13
C PHE A 113 12.73 19.46 28.02
N ALA A 114 13.40 19.28 26.87
CA ALA A 114 12.92 18.41 25.80
C ALA A 114 13.13 16.93 26.19
N PRO A 115 12.07 16.13 26.41
CA PRO A 115 12.21 14.79 26.99
C PRO A 115 13.03 13.84 26.13
N ALA A 116 12.87 13.91 24.80
CA ALA A 116 13.61 13.08 23.87
C ALA A 116 15.12 13.37 23.92
N SER A 117 15.53 14.65 23.91
CA SER A 117 16.94 15.04 24.03
C SER A 117 17.52 14.71 25.40
N ALA A 118 16.74 14.79 26.48
CA ALA A 118 17.17 14.37 27.81
C ALA A 118 17.40 12.85 27.87
N LEU A 119 16.48 12.06 27.32
CA LEU A 119 16.62 10.60 27.23
C LEU A 119 17.78 10.18 26.35
N LEU A 120 18.02 10.88 25.24
CA LEU A 120 19.21 10.70 24.42
C LEU A 120 20.49 10.88 25.24
N ARG A 121 20.59 11.97 26.01
CA ARG A 121 21.76 12.22 26.85
C ARG A 121 21.94 11.13 27.91
N ILE A 122 20.87 10.69 28.56
CA ILE A 122 20.90 9.59 29.53
C ILE A 122 21.38 8.29 28.85
N ALA A 123 20.84 7.96 27.68
CA ALA A 123 21.22 6.76 26.93
C ALA A 123 22.72 6.77 26.56
N LEU A 124 23.23 7.93 26.10
CA LEU A 124 24.65 8.08 25.78
C LEU A 124 25.53 7.97 27.02
N GLN A 125 25.11 8.53 28.16
CA GLN A 125 25.84 8.42 29.44
C GLN A 125 25.87 6.98 29.96
N GLN A 126 24.80 6.21 29.72
CA GLN A 126 24.72 4.79 30.09
C GLN A 126 25.49 3.87 29.12
N GLY A 127 26.04 4.41 28.04
CA GLY A 127 26.79 3.63 27.05
C GLY A 127 25.91 2.78 26.15
N THR A 128 24.65 3.19 25.90
CA THR A 128 23.77 2.52 24.94
C THR A 128 24.46 2.40 23.59
N ARG A 129 24.29 1.22 22.94
CA ARG A 129 24.90 0.94 21.64
C ARG A 129 24.50 2.00 20.62
N GLN A 130 25.41 2.33 19.72
CA GLN A 130 25.19 3.31 18.67
C GLN A 130 25.27 2.64 17.31
N ARG A 131 24.26 2.87 16.47
CA ARG A 131 24.21 2.39 15.10
C ARG A 131 24.29 3.58 14.15
N ARG A 132 25.37 3.63 13.37
CA ARG A 132 25.53 4.66 12.34
C ARG A 132 24.75 4.26 11.10
N LEU A 133 23.91 5.16 10.59
CA LEU A 133 23.29 4.97 9.28
C LEU A 133 24.22 5.45 8.17
N ASP A 134 24.09 4.81 7.02
CA ASP A 134 24.83 5.20 5.83
C ASP A 134 24.35 6.56 5.31
N ALA A 135 25.26 7.33 4.73
CA ALA A 135 24.94 8.63 4.13
C ALA A 135 23.97 8.47 2.94
N GLY A 136 23.97 7.30 2.27
CA GLY A 136 23.02 6.97 1.22
C GLY A 136 21.56 7.01 1.68
N THR A 137 21.28 6.65 2.94
CA THR A 137 19.92 6.63 3.51
C THR A 137 19.32 8.03 3.66
N LEU A 138 20.17 9.04 3.94
CA LEU A 138 19.74 10.45 3.94
C LEU A 138 19.49 10.93 2.50
N GLY A 139 20.32 10.50 1.54
CA GLY A 139 20.18 10.87 0.14
C GLY A 139 18.97 10.25 -0.57
N SER A 140 18.56 9.05 -0.16
CA SER A 140 17.38 8.36 -0.70
C SER A 140 16.05 8.91 -0.16
N GLY A 141 16.08 9.66 0.95
CA GLY A 141 14.88 10.14 1.64
C GLY A 141 14.16 9.04 2.45
N GLU A 142 14.79 7.90 2.67
CA GLU A 142 14.25 6.81 3.50
C GLU A 142 14.33 7.12 5.00
N TRP A 143 15.19 8.07 5.39
CA TRP A 143 15.34 8.52 6.77
C TRP A 143 15.51 10.03 6.81
N GLN A 144 14.48 10.77 7.20
CA GLN A 144 14.49 12.24 7.15
C GLN A 144 13.48 12.87 8.11
N LEU A 145 13.69 14.15 8.42
CA LEU A 145 12.75 14.97 9.18
C LEU A 145 11.82 15.73 8.22
N VAL A 146 10.53 15.78 8.53
CA VAL A 146 9.52 16.51 7.75
C VAL A 146 9.23 17.86 8.42
N ALA A 147 10.00 18.88 8.04
CA ALA A 147 9.97 20.19 8.72
C ALA A 147 8.90 21.18 8.21
N SER A 148 8.26 20.93 7.06
CA SER A 148 7.24 21.84 6.51
C SER A 148 6.23 21.14 5.60
N ASP A 149 5.06 21.73 5.41
CA ASP A 149 3.99 21.20 4.54
C ASP A 149 4.45 21.02 3.07
N GLU A 150 5.24 21.96 2.56
CA GLU A 150 5.82 21.85 1.20
C GLU A 150 6.85 20.72 1.10
N HIS A 151 7.55 20.42 2.20
CA HIS A 151 8.45 19.28 2.28
C HIS A 151 7.65 17.98 2.39
N ALA A 152 6.59 17.96 3.19
CA ALA A 152 5.70 16.82 3.36
C ALA A 152 5.12 16.33 2.03
N ALA A 153 4.64 17.23 1.16
CA ALA A 153 4.10 16.84 -0.14
C ALA A 153 5.14 16.16 -1.06
N ARG A 154 6.41 16.60 -1.01
CA ARG A 154 7.50 15.98 -1.78
C ARG A 154 7.89 14.62 -1.21
N VAL A 155 7.98 14.54 0.10
CA VAL A 155 8.29 13.31 0.84
C VAL A 155 7.20 12.26 0.63
N GLU A 156 5.93 12.67 0.63
CA GLU A 156 4.79 11.80 0.36
C GLU A 156 4.85 11.19 -1.06
N GLN A 157 5.24 11.96 -2.08
CA GLN A 157 5.42 11.43 -3.43
C GLN A 157 6.55 10.42 -3.53
N LEU A 158 7.66 10.66 -2.82
CA LEU A 158 8.77 9.72 -2.71
C LEU A 158 8.31 8.45 -2.00
N TRP A 159 7.61 8.58 -0.87
CA TRP A 159 7.07 7.46 -0.11
C TRP A 159 6.11 6.60 -0.94
N LEU A 160 5.14 7.21 -1.62
CA LEU A 160 4.22 6.52 -2.53
C LEU A 160 4.98 5.81 -3.64
N GLY A 161 6.08 6.38 -4.13
CA GLY A 161 6.95 5.77 -5.13
C GLY A 161 7.66 4.50 -4.65
N HIS A 162 7.94 4.40 -3.34
CA HIS A 162 8.55 3.21 -2.73
C HIS A 162 7.49 2.16 -2.35
N MET A 163 6.31 2.59 -1.88
CA MET A 163 5.24 1.67 -1.44
C MET A 163 4.43 1.09 -2.59
N LEU A 164 4.24 1.84 -3.67
CA LEU A 164 3.53 1.35 -4.85
C LEU A 164 4.51 0.56 -5.73
N GLU A 165 4.34 -0.77 -5.76
CA GLU A 165 5.03 -1.62 -6.73
C GLU A 165 4.79 -1.10 -8.14
N ARG A 166 5.87 -0.84 -8.91
CA ARG A 166 5.74 -0.47 -10.32
C ARG A 166 5.37 -1.71 -11.12
N PRO A 167 4.14 -1.81 -11.66
CA PRO A 167 3.76 -2.96 -12.48
C PRO A 167 4.61 -3.00 -13.76
N GLY A 168 5.03 -4.19 -14.15
CA GLY A 168 5.77 -4.40 -15.40
C GLY A 168 4.94 -4.05 -16.63
N LEU A 169 5.62 -3.74 -17.74
CA LEU A 169 5.00 -3.37 -19.02
C LEU A 169 4.05 -4.45 -19.60
N LEU A 170 4.21 -5.70 -19.16
CA LEU A 170 3.37 -6.84 -19.57
C LEU A 170 2.05 -6.94 -18.79
N ARG A 171 1.73 -5.95 -17.95
CA ARG A 171 0.44 -5.80 -17.26
C ARG A 171 -0.12 -4.39 -17.50
N PRO A 172 -0.56 -4.08 -18.74
CA PRO A 172 -0.94 -2.71 -19.11
C PRO A 172 -2.11 -2.16 -18.29
N THR A 173 -3.07 -3.00 -17.86
CA THR A 173 -4.15 -2.55 -16.97
C THR A 173 -3.60 -2.08 -15.64
N ALA A 174 -2.65 -2.84 -15.06
CA ALA A 174 -1.99 -2.46 -13.83
C ALA A 174 -1.14 -1.21 -13.97
N TRP A 175 -0.40 -1.10 -15.07
CA TRP A 175 0.38 0.09 -15.39
C TRP A 175 -0.48 1.34 -15.54
N LEU A 176 -1.58 1.25 -16.29
CA LEU A 176 -2.50 2.36 -16.46
C LEU A 176 -3.17 2.72 -15.13
N ALA A 177 -3.58 1.71 -14.36
CA ALA A 177 -4.15 1.91 -13.05
C ALA A 177 -3.17 2.62 -12.10
N HIS A 178 -1.91 2.20 -12.08
CA HIS A 178 -0.86 2.87 -11.29
C HIS A 178 -0.68 4.34 -11.70
N ARG A 179 -0.64 4.61 -13.02
CA ARG A 179 -0.47 5.97 -13.55
C ARG A 179 -1.62 6.89 -13.16
N LEU A 180 -2.86 6.39 -13.16
CA LEU A 180 -4.07 7.13 -12.83
C LEU A 180 -4.27 7.29 -11.32
N LEU A 181 -3.91 6.29 -10.52
CA LEU A 181 -4.07 6.32 -9.06
C LEU A 181 -3.04 7.23 -8.39
N LYS A 182 -1.79 7.24 -8.87
CA LYS A 182 -0.65 7.93 -8.23
C LYS A 182 -0.96 9.35 -7.71
N PRO A 183 -1.57 10.27 -8.49
CA PRO A 183 -1.86 11.62 -8.00
C PRO A 183 -2.90 11.68 -6.86
N PHE A 184 -3.76 10.67 -6.74
CA PHE A 184 -4.81 10.61 -5.73
C PHE A 184 -4.50 9.64 -4.58
N ALA A 185 -3.44 8.84 -4.72
CA ALA A 185 -3.12 7.74 -3.80
C ALA A 185 -2.99 8.20 -2.34
N ALA A 186 -2.30 9.33 -2.11
CA ALA A 186 -2.18 10.00 -0.81
C ALA A 186 -3.55 10.25 -0.14
N GLY A 187 -4.39 11.05 -0.80
CA GLY A 187 -5.70 11.43 -0.26
C GLY A 187 -6.71 10.27 -0.17
N LEU A 188 -6.53 9.22 -0.97
CA LEU A 188 -7.31 7.99 -0.85
C LEU A 188 -6.79 7.09 0.28
N ALA A 189 -5.48 7.07 0.53
CA ALA A 189 -4.87 6.23 1.56
C ALA A 189 -5.21 6.71 2.97
N SER A 190 -5.37 8.03 3.16
CA SER A 190 -5.80 8.60 4.44
C SER A 190 -7.24 8.26 4.81
N ARG A 191 -8.07 7.80 3.85
CA ARG A 191 -9.48 7.48 4.09
C ARG A 191 -9.65 5.98 4.29
N THR A 192 -10.01 5.57 5.50
CA THR A 192 -10.31 4.17 5.85
C THR A 192 -11.40 3.54 4.96
N SER A 193 -12.38 4.35 4.51
CA SER A 193 -13.49 3.93 3.66
C SER A 193 -13.19 3.93 2.15
N ALA A 194 -12.04 4.44 1.69
CA ALA A 194 -11.74 4.58 0.27
C ALA A 194 -11.82 3.23 -0.47
N ARG A 195 -11.32 2.16 0.14
CA ARG A 195 -11.35 0.82 -0.46
C ARG A 195 -12.78 0.30 -0.63
N ALA A 196 -13.63 0.48 0.38
CA ALA A 196 -15.05 0.13 0.30
C ALA A 196 -15.78 0.97 -0.76
N GLY A 197 -15.46 2.26 -0.85
CA GLY A 197 -15.95 3.16 -1.89
C GLY A 197 -15.58 2.67 -3.30
N ILE A 198 -14.31 2.30 -3.53
CA ILE A 198 -13.86 1.75 -4.81
C ILE A 198 -14.62 0.47 -5.15
N ALA A 199 -14.84 -0.44 -4.19
CA ALA A 199 -15.61 -1.65 -4.42
C ALA A 199 -17.07 -1.35 -4.78
N ALA A 200 -17.72 -0.41 -4.07
CA ALA A 200 -19.08 0.01 -4.37
C ALA A 200 -19.19 0.62 -5.78
N VAL A 201 -18.26 1.50 -6.14
CA VAL A 201 -18.18 2.09 -7.50
C VAL A 201 -17.94 1.01 -8.55
N THR A 202 -17.12 0.01 -8.25
CA THR A 202 -16.88 -1.12 -9.17
C THR A 202 -18.17 -1.87 -9.44
N VAL A 203 -18.93 -2.22 -8.40
CA VAL A 203 -20.22 -2.93 -8.54
C VAL A 203 -21.21 -2.10 -9.35
N LEU A 204 -21.36 -0.80 -9.02
CA LEU A 204 -22.27 0.10 -9.73
C LEU A 204 -21.89 0.26 -11.21
N ALA A 205 -20.59 0.42 -11.51
CA ALA A 205 -20.09 0.54 -12.87
C ALA A 205 -20.37 -0.73 -13.68
N LEU A 206 -20.20 -1.91 -13.08
CA LEU A 206 -20.46 -3.19 -13.75
C LEU A 206 -21.96 -3.42 -13.97
N ILE A 207 -22.83 -3.04 -13.03
CA ILE A 207 -24.28 -3.05 -13.22
C ILE A 207 -24.67 -2.14 -14.38
N GLY A 208 -24.15 -0.91 -14.42
CA GLY A 208 -24.42 0.03 -15.51
C GLY A 208 -23.93 -0.48 -16.87
N ALA A 209 -22.75 -1.11 -16.90
CA ALA A 209 -22.21 -1.70 -18.12
C ALA A 209 -23.06 -2.88 -18.63
N LEU A 210 -23.51 -3.77 -17.73
CA LEU A 210 -24.41 -4.86 -18.08
C LEU A 210 -25.79 -4.38 -18.53
N ALA A 211 -26.30 -3.30 -17.92
CA ALA A 211 -27.54 -2.67 -18.38
C ALA A 211 -27.38 -2.13 -19.82
N ALA A 212 -26.24 -1.56 -20.18
CA ALA A 212 -25.97 -1.13 -21.55
C ALA A 212 -25.96 -2.31 -22.53
N VAL A 213 -25.37 -3.45 -22.15
CA VAL A 213 -25.44 -4.69 -22.96
C VAL A 213 -26.88 -5.16 -23.13
N TYR A 214 -27.66 -5.17 -22.04
CA TYR A 214 -29.06 -5.58 -22.05
C TYR A 214 -29.94 -4.70 -22.97
N LEU A 215 -29.61 -3.40 -23.07
CA LEU A 215 -30.25 -2.47 -24.00
C LEU A 215 -29.77 -2.61 -25.46
N GLY A 216 -28.92 -3.60 -25.75
CA GLY A 216 -28.39 -3.87 -27.09
C GLY A 216 -27.08 -3.14 -27.42
N HIS A 217 -26.54 -2.32 -26.52
CA HIS A 217 -25.28 -1.60 -26.73
C HIS A 217 -24.08 -2.41 -26.23
N VAL A 218 -23.80 -3.55 -26.87
CA VAL A 218 -22.76 -4.51 -26.46
C VAL A 218 -21.38 -3.86 -26.34
N ALA A 219 -20.94 -3.12 -27.37
CA ALA A 219 -19.65 -2.45 -27.37
C ALA A 219 -19.52 -1.40 -26.25
N ALA A 220 -20.59 -0.64 -25.98
CA ALA A 220 -20.60 0.33 -24.87
C ALA A 220 -20.51 -0.38 -23.51
N GLY A 221 -21.22 -1.50 -23.35
CA GLY A 221 -21.14 -2.33 -22.15
C GLY A 221 -19.75 -2.93 -21.92
N LEU A 222 -19.14 -3.53 -22.95
CA LEU A 222 -17.76 -4.04 -22.85
C LEU A 222 -16.74 -2.92 -22.58
N GLY A 223 -16.92 -1.74 -23.18
CA GLY A 223 -16.12 -0.55 -22.88
C GLY A 223 -16.29 -0.10 -21.41
N GLY A 224 -17.51 -0.16 -20.87
CA GLY A 224 -17.79 0.10 -19.46
C GLY A 224 -17.10 -0.89 -18.53
N ILE A 225 -17.13 -2.18 -18.85
CA ILE A 225 -16.42 -3.23 -18.08
C ILE A 225 -14.90 -3.02 -18.15
N LEU A 226 -14.35 -2.63 -19.32
CA LEU A 226 -12.94 -2.29 -19.48
C LEU A 226 -12.51 -1.16 -18.54
N VAL A 227 -13.29 -0.09 -18.43
CA VAL A 227 -13.02 1.01 -17.49
C VAL A 227 -13.15 0.52 -16.05
N ALA A 228 -14.18 -0.26 -15.73
CA ALA A 228 -14.39 -0.82 -14.39
C ALA A 228 -13.26 -1.78 -13.96
N ALA A 229 -12.59 -2.45 -14.90
CA ALA A 229 -11.47 -3.36 -14.62
C ALA A 229 -10.23 -2.66 -14.01
N LEU A 230 -10.14 -1.32 -14.10
CA LEU A 230 -9.09 -0.53 -13.44
C LEU A 230 -9.31 -0.43 -11.92
N LEU A 231 -10.56 -0.46 -11.46
CA LEU A 231 -10.92 -0.21 -10.06
C LEU A 231 -10.45 -1.31 -9.09
N PRO A 232 -10.55 -2.62 -9.40
CA PRO A 232 -9.96 -3.67 -8.57
C PRO A 232 -8.45 -3.50 -8.37
N GLU A 233 -7.76 -3.00 -9.39
CA GLU A 233 -6.32 -2.77 -9.35
C GLU A 233 -5.96 -1.52 -8.53
N PHE A 234 -6.80 -0.47 -8.56
CA PHE A 234 -6.70 0.62 -7.59
C PHE A 234 -6.85 0.12 -6.16
N ALA A 235 -7.86 -0.71 -5.89
CA ALA A 235 -8.10 -1.27 -4.57
C ALA A 235 -6.94 -2.14 -4.07
N ARG A 236 -6.25 -2.85 -4.98
CA ARG A 236 -5.05 -3.66 -4.69
C ARG A 236 -3.85 -2.79 -4.36
N GLN A 237 -3.57 -1.77 -5.16
CA GLN A 237 -2.44 -0.86 -4.93
C GLN A 237 -2.64 -0.04 -3.65
N LEU A 238 -3.86 0.43 -3.39
CA LEU A 238 -4.19 1.13 -2.15
C LEU A 238 -4.03 0.22 -0.91
N ALA A 239 -4.32 -1.08 -1.07
CA ALA A 239 -4.11 -2.06 0.00
C ALA A 239 -2.64 -2.19 0.40
N GLN A 240 -1.71 -2.04 -0.55
CA GLN A 240 -0.26 -2.10 -0.32
C GLN A 240 0.19 -0.88 0.48
N VAL A 241 -0.30 0.31 0.12
CA VAL A 241 -0.01 1.56 0.82
C VAL A 241 -0.54 1.55 2.25
N SER A 242 -1.71 0.94 2.48
CA SER A 242 -2.32 0.83 3.80
C SER A 242 -1.83 -0.37 4.63
N ALA A 243 -0.93 -1.19 4.09
CA ALA A 243 -0.49 -2.41 4.77
C ALA A 243 0.38 -2.04 5.97
N THR A 244 -0.02 -2.47 7.17
CA THR A 244 0.82 -2.36 8.37
C THR A 244 1.18 -3.76 8.86
N PRO A 245 2.27 -3.93 9.63
CA PRO A 245 2.61 -5.22 10.24
C PRO A 245 1.47 -5.82 11.07
N SER A 246 0.64 -4.96 11.68
CA SER A 246 -0.51 -5.35 12.51
C SER A 246 -1.79 -5.60 11.70
N ALA A 247 -1.94 -5.00 10.52
CA ALA A 247 -3.10 -5.16 9.65
C ALA A 247 -2.64 -5.53 8.23
N PRO A 248 -2.40 -6.83 7.95
CA PRO A 248 -1.96 -7.25 6.63
C PRO A 248 -2.97 -6.85 5.56
N SER A 249 -2.47 -6.48 4.39
CA SER A 249 -3.30 -6.03 3.27
C SER A 249 -4.38 -7.08 2.95
N ARG A 250 -5.64 -6.79 3.29
CA ARG A 250 -6.76 -7.67 2.95
C ARG A 250 -7.00 -7.61 1.44
N ASN A 251 -6.47 -8.55 0.68
CA ASN A 251 -6.77 -8.65 -0.75
C ASN A 251 -8.24 -9.04 -0.94
N TRP A 252 -8.92 -8.38 -1.88
CA TRP A 252 -10.32 -8.64 -2.25
C TRP A 252 -10.37 -9.32 -3.62
N PRO A 253 -10.00 -10.62 -3.71
CA PRO A 253 -9.93 -11.34 -4.98
C PRO A 253 -11.29 -11.39 -5.69
N TRP A 254 -12.38 -11.33 -4.93
CA TRP A 254 -13.75 -11.34 -5.45
C TRP A 254 -14.05 -10.20 -6.42
N LEU A 255 -13.38 -9.03 -6.29
CA LEU A 255 -13.55 -7.93 -7.24
C LEU A 255 -13.07 -8.31 -8.66
N GLY A 256 -11.98 -9.08 -8.75
CA GLY A 256 -11.50 -9.62 -10.02
C GLY A 256 -12.49 -10.60 -10.62
N TRP A 257 -13.03 -11.51 -9.80
CA TRP A 257 -14.07 -12.46 -10.23
C TRP A 257 -15.36 -11.77 -10.67
N LEU A 258 -15.70 -10.62 -10.09
CA LEU A 258 -16.88 -9.86 -10.48
C LEU A 258 -16.71 -9.26 -11.88
N VAL A 259 -15.51 -8.76 -12.21
CA VAL A 259 -15.18 -8.32 -13.58
C VAL A 259 -15.24 -9.49 -14.56
N ASP A 260 -14.69 -10.65 -14.19
CA ASP A 260 -14.71 -11.84 -15.04
C ASP A 260 -16.16 -12.34 -15.26
N GLY A 261 -16.98 -12.34 -14.22
CA GLY A 261 -18.40 -12.67 -14.30
C GLY A 261 -19.19 -11.68 -15.16
N ALA A 262 -18.89 -10.38 -15.06
CA ALA A 262 -19.50 -9.36 -15.90
C ALA A 262 -19.10 -9.52 -17.38
N LEU A 263 -17.84 -9.86 -17.68
CA LEU A 263 -17.40 -10.18 -19.03
C LEU A 263 -18.17 -11.38 -19.60
N VAL A 264 -18.27 -12.48 -18.83
CA VAL A 264 -19.02 -13.67 -19.25
C VAL A 264 -20.49 -13.34 -19.51
N ALA A 265 -21.13 -12.58 -18.62
CA ALA A 265 -22.52 -12.15 -18.80
C ALA A 265 -22.67 -11.24 -20.03
N ALA A 266 -21.75 -10.30 -20.25
CA ALA A 266 -21.78 -9.39 -21.40
C ALA A 266 -21.63 -10.12 -22.74
N LEU A 267 -20.88 -11.23 -22.77
CA LEU A 267 -20.76 -12.07 -23.96
C LEU A 267 -21.97 -12.98 -24.19
N ALA A 268 -22.67 -13.39 -23.12
CA ALA A 268 -23.82 -14.29 -23.21
C ALA A 268 -25.13 -13.58 -23.56
N LEU A 269 -25.38 -12.41 -22.96
CA LEU A 269 -26.65 -11.68 -23.09
C LEU A 269 -27.09 -11.38 -24.54
N PRO A 270 -26.20 -11.06 -25.50
CA PRO A 270 -26.60 -10.76 -26.87
C PRO A 270 -26.86 -12.00 -27.75
N ILE A 271 -26.56 -13.21 -27.27
CA ILE A 271 -26.66 -14.43 -28.07
C ILE A 271 -28.08 -14.97 -27.97
N GLU A 272 -28.80 -14.95 -29.09
CA GLU A 272 -30.13 -15.55 -29.21
C GLU A 272 -30.02 -17.06 -29.49
N GLY A 273 -30.78 -17.90 -28.77
CA GLY A 273 -30.84 -19.33 -29.03
C GLY A 273 -31.07 -20.19 -27.80
N SER A 274 -30.82 -21.50 -27.94
CA SER A 274 -30.89 -22.44 -26.80
C SER A 274 -29.84 -22.12 -25.73
N LEU A 275 -30.12 -22.45 -24.47
CA LEU A 275 -29.22 -22.19 -23.33
C LEU A 275 -27.79 -22.70 -23.56
N HIS A 276 -27.62 -23.85 -24.23
CA HIS A 276 -26.31 -24.41 -24.51
C HIS A 276 -25.51 -23.56 -25.50
N HIS A 277 -26.16 -23.01 -26.53
CA HIS A 277 -25.48 -22.13 -27.50
C HIS A 277 -25.11 -20.78 -26.86
N MET A 278 -26.02 -20.22 -26.06
CA MET A 278 -25.80 -18.95 -25.36
C MET A 278 -24.65 -19.03 -24.33
N LEU A 279 -24.55 -20.15 -23.60
CA LEU A 279 -23.64 -20.24 -22.46
C LEU A 279 -22.30 -20.92 -22.77
N PHE A 280 -22.21 -21.77 -23.79
CA PHE A 280 -21.01 -22.58 -24.00
C PHE A 280 -19.74 -21.73 -24.20
N ALA A 281 -19.73 -20.84 -25.19
CA ALA A 281 -18.54 -20.03 -25.48
C ALA A 281 -18.20 -19.04 -24.34
N PRO A 282 -19.16 -18.27 -23.77
CA PRO A 282 -18.86 -17.39 -22.63
C PRO A 282 -18.37 -18.15 -21.39
N LEU A 283 -18.93 -19.33 -21.07
CA LEU A 283 -18.43 -20.13 -19.95
C LEU A 283 -17.03 -20.67 -20.21
N MET A 284 -16.70 -21.03 -21.45
CA MET A 284 -15.34 -21.41 -21.82
C MET A 284 -14.34 -20.27 -21.63
N VAL A 285 -14.72 -19.02 -21.95
CA VAL A 285 -13.91 -17.82 -21.62
C VAL A 285 -13.69 -17.73 -20.10
N GLY A 286 -14.75 -17.81 -19.30
CA GLY A 286 -14.64 -17.76 -17.84
C GLY A 286 -13.76 -18.87 -17.26
N ALA A 287 -13.93 -20.10 -17.73
CA ALA A 287 -13.12 -21.24 -17.33
C ALA A 287 -11.64 -21.05 -17.74
N ALA A 288 -11.37 -20.58 -18.95
CA ALA A 288 -10.01 -20.31 -19.41
C ALA A 288 -9.33 -19.24 -18.57
N LEU A 289 -10.02 -18.15 -18.20
CA LEU A 289 -9.50 -17.11 -17.31
C LEU A 289 -9.17 -17.66 -15.91
N LEU A 290 -10.07 -18.46 -15.33
CA LEU A 290 -9.84 -19.11 -14.03
C LEU A 290 -8.65 -20.09 -14.04
N LEU A 291 -8.38 -20.72 -15.18
CA LEU A 291 -7.24 -21.62 -15.35
C LEU A 291 -5.95 -20.84 -15.64
N LEU A 292 -6.01 -19.76 -16.41
CA LEU A 292 -4.90 -18.83 -16.65
C LEU A 292 -4.43 -18.16 -15.36
N ASP A 293 -5.36 -17.82 -14.46
CA ASP A 293 -5.04 -17.26 -13.15
C ASP A 293 -4.23 -18.20 -12.26
N ARG A 294 -4.34 -19.51 -12.51
CA ARG A 294 -3.61 -20.57 -11.80
C ARG A 294 -2.36 -21.05 -12.54
N ALA A 295 -2.19 -20.67 -13.80
CA ALA A 295 -1.04 -21.08 -14.59
C ALA A 295 0.21 -20.31 -14.15
N SER A 296 1.27 -21.04 -13.80
CA SER A 296 2.63 -20.52 -13.89
C SER A 296 3.08 -20.50 -15.35
N GLY A 297 4.07 -19.70 -15.70
CA GLY A 297 4.53 -19.70 -17.08
C GLY A 297 5.48 -18.57 -17.47
N PRO A 298 5.93 -18.57 -18.73
CA PRO A 298 6.79 -17.55 -19.29
C PRO A 298 6.14 -16.15 -19.24
N ARG A 299 6.97 -15.10 -19.32
CA ARG A 299 6.55 -13.69 -19.16
C ARG A 299 5.37 -13.27 -20.03
N TRP A 300 5.16 -13.85 -21.21
CA TRP A 300 4.02 -13.50 -22.07
C TRP A 300 2.66 -13.95 -21.51
N VAL A 301 2.63 -14.95 -20.62
CA VAL A 301 1.39 -15.38 -19.95
C VAL A 301 0.83 -14.26 -19.07
N THR A 302 1.69 -13.39 -18.52
CA THR A 302 1.22 -12.23 -17.74
C THR A 302 0.43 -11.24 -18.59
N LEU A 303 0.74 -11.17 -19.90
CA LEU A 303 0.02 -10.33 -20.86
C LEU A 303 -1.38 -10.90 -21.11
N VAL A 304 -1.51 -12.21 -21.36
CA VAL A 304 -2.80 -12.88 -21.58
C VAL A 304 -3.68 -12.87 -20.32
N ARG A 305 -3.05 -12.85 -19.14
CA ARG A 305 -3.73 -12.73 -17.84
C ARG A 305 -4.24 -11.31 -17.56
N ASP A 306 -3.77 -10.31 -18.28
CA ASP A 306 -4.20 -8.93 -18.09
C ASP A 306 -5.65 -8.75 -18.59
N ARG A 307 -6.58 -8.57 -17.65
CA ARG A 307 -8.03 -8.47 -17.91
C ARG A 307 -8.38 -7.37 -18.92
N GLY A 308 -7.66 -6.25 -18.92
CA GLY A 308 -7.91 -5.18 -19.89
C GLY A 308 -7.56 -5.59 -21.31
N ILE A 309 -6.52 -6.41 -21.54
CA ILE A 309 -6.23 -6.93 -22.89
C ILE A 309 -7.36 -7.86 -23.34
N VAL A 310 -7.80 -8.77 -22.47
CA VAL A 310 -8.92 -9.68 -22.78
C VAL A 310 -10.17 -8.88 -23.13
N LEU A 311 -10.48 -7.84 -22.35
CA LEU A 311 -11.62 -6.94 -22.59
C LEU A 311 -11.47 -6.10 -23.87
N VAL A 312 -10.27 -5.62 -24.19
CA VAL A 312 -10.00 -4.91 -25.45
C VAL A 312 -10.19 -5.85 -26.65
N VAL A 313 -9.68 -7.08 -26.58
CA VAL A 313 -9.88 -8.08 -27.63
C VAL A 313 -11.37 -8.42 -27.77
N ALA A 314 -12.08 -8.62 -26.66
CA ALA A 314 -13.52 -8.85 -26.67
C ALA A 314 -14.30 -7.68 -27.27
N LEU A 315 -13.94 -6.45 -26.91
CA LEU A 315 -14.54 -5.23 -27.43
C LEU A 315 -14.34 -5.11 -28.94
N VAL A 316 -13.10 -5.27 -29.42
CA VAL A 316 -12.79 -5.23 -30.86
C VAL A 316 -13.53 -6.34 -31.61
N ALA A 317 -13.55 -7.57 -31.07
CA ALA A 317 -14.28 -8.67 -31.67
C ALA A 317 -15.79 -8.39 -31.74
N SER A 318 -16.39 -7.80 -30.70
CA SER A 318 -17.82 -7.47 -30.67
C SER A 318 -18.25 -6.42 -31.70
N VAL A 319 -17.31 -5.59 -32.17
CA VAL A 319 -17.58 -4.59 -33.21
C VAL A 319 -17.46 -5.20 -34.61
N LEU A 320 -16.56 -6.17 -34.78
CA LEU A 320 -16.24 -6.75 -36.09
C LEU A 320 -17.04 -8.01 -36.42
N LEU A 321 -17.50 -8.73 -35.40
CA LEU A 321 -18.10 -10.06 -35.53
C LEU A 321 -19.46 -10.12 -34.80
N PRO A 322 -20.36 -11.01 -35.23
CA PRO A 322 -21.53 -11.39 -34.43
C PRO A 322 -21.12 -11.85 -33.02
N ALA A 323 -21.99 -11.62 -32.03
CA ALA A 323 -21.68 -11.87 -30.63
C ALA A 323 -21.24 -13.33 -30.35
N GLU A 324 -21.88 -14.30 -31.00
CA GLU A 324 -21.52 -15.72 -30.88
C GLU A 324 -20.10 -15.99 -31.40
N GLU A 325 -19.78 -15.52 -32.61
CA GLU A 325 -18.46 -15.69 -33.22
C GLU A 325 -17.36 -14.98 -32.42
N ALA A 326 -17.65 -13.79 -31.90
CA ALA A 326 -16.75 -13.05 -31.03
C ALA A 326 -16.44 -13.83 -29.73
N ALA A 327 -17.46 -14.39 -29.08
CA ALA A 327 -17.29 -15.20 -27.88
C ALA A 327 -16.52 -16.50 -28.16
N MET A 328 -16.81 -17.18 -29.28
CA MET A 328 -16.09 -18.39 -29.70
C MET A 328 -14.62 -18.10 -30.02
N LEU A 329 -14.33 -17.02 -30.75
CA LEU A 329 -12.97 -16.60 -31.07
C LEU A 329 -12.16 -16.32 -29.80
N LEU A 330 -12.75 -15.58 -28.85
CA LEU A 330 -12.09 -15.29 -27.58
C LEU A 330 -11.82 -16.56 -26.77
N ALA A 331 -12.80 -17.47 -26.68
CA ALA A 331 -12.65 -18.75 -26.02
C ALA A 331 -11.53 -19.59 -26.65
N ALA A 332 -11.49 -19.66 -27.98
CA ALA A 332 -10.47 -20.39 -28.72
C ALA A 332 -9.07 -19.80 -28.47
N LEU A 333 -8.92 -18.48 -28.57
CA LEU A 333 -7.64 -17.80 -28.32
C LEU A 333 -7.12 -18.08 -26.91
N LEU A 334 -7.95 -17.88 -25.88
CA LEU A 334 -7.54 -18.12 -24.49
C LEU A 334 -7.18 -19.59 -24.23
N THR A 335 -7.92 -20.52 -24.82
CA THR A 335 -7.66 -21.96 -24.69
C THR A 335 -6.35 -22.35 -25.38
N VAL A 336 -6.08 -21.81 -26.57
CA VAL A 336 -4.80 -22.02 -27.28
C VAL A 336 -3.63 -21.51 -26.45
N PHE A 337 -3.73 -20.30 -25.89
CA PHE A 337 -2.69 -19.77 -25.01
C PHE A 337 -2.48 -20.61 -23.76
N LEU A 338 -3.56 -21.10 -23.14
CA LEU A 338 -3.49 -22.02 -21.99
C LEU A 338 -2.80 -23.35 -22.37
N LEU A 339 -3.08 -23.88 -23.55
CA LEU A 339 -2.46 -25.12 -24.02
C LEU A 339 -0.97 -24.92 -24.29
N PHE A 340 -0.58 -23.81 -24.92
CA PHE A 340 0.82 -23.46 -25.14
C PHE A 340 1.59 -23.24 -23.84
N SER A 341 0.98 -22.60 -22.83
CA SER A 341 1.64 -22.41 -21.53
C SER A 341 1.92 -23.76 -20.85
N ARG A 342 0.95 -24.68 -20.85
CA ARG A 342 1.11 -26.02 -20.27
C ARG A 342 2.09 -26.92 -21.03
N LEU A 343 2.13 -26.85 -22.35
CA LEU A 343 3.08 -27.64 -23.15
C LEU A 343 4.53 -27.23 -22.86
N ARG A 344 4.76 -25.94 -22.63
CA ARG A 344 6.11 -25.41 -22.36
C ARG A 344 6.59 -25.65 -20.93
N GLU A 345 5.69 -25.84 -19.97
CA GLU A 345 6.08 -26.27 -18.61
C GLU A 345 6.56 -27.73 -18.56
N ARG A 346 6.18 -28.55 -19.55
CA ARG A 346 6.53 -29.98 -19.62
C ARG A 346 7.78 -30.28 -20.45
N ALA A 347 8.31 -29.30 -21.19
CA ALA A 347 9.48 -29.41 -22.05
C ALA A 347 10.70 -28.76 -21.39
#